data_AF-A0A1R1X1M7-F1
#
_entry.id   AF-A0A1R1X1M7-F1
#
_cell.length_a   1.000
_cell.length_b   1.000
_cell.length_c   1.000
_cell.angle_alpha   90.00
_cell.angle_beta   90.00
_cell.angle_gamma   90.00
#
_symmetry.space_group_name_H-M   'P 1'
#
loop_
_entity.id
_entity.type
_entity.pdbx_description
1 polymer ?
#
loop_
_entity_poly.entity_id
_entity_poly.type
_entity_poly.pdbx_seq_one_letter_code
_entity_poly.pdbx_strand_id
1 'polypeptide(L)'
;LAPILTTLFNITALDLITKNSSDLYEFTGDASMSHKQIAGLQSEYISLIKSARVQAVPLVDSLGVPEEKLNSSLGKSDGFVYEDLIKRALNEPVNRDITGDKIRADFYNKYIGPVLNSSTTKL
;
A
#
# COMPACT_ATOMS: atom_id res chain seq x y z
N LEU A 1 23.80 -1.92 -11.13
CA LEU A 1 23.22 -1.23 -9.94
C LEU A 1 23.20 0.29 -10.10
N ALA A 2 24.31 0.96 -10.44
CA ALA A 2 24.33 2.42 -10.58
C ALA A 2 23.20 3.02 -11.44
N PRO A 3 22.85 2.47 -12.63
CA PRO A 3 21.82 3.08 -13.48
C PRO A 3 20.42 3.12 -12.84
N ILE A 4 19.99 2.04 -12.19
CA ILE A 4 18.65 1.98 -11.59
C ILE A 4 18.55 2.85 -10.34
N LEU A 5 19.63 2.96 -9.56
CA LEU A 5 19.69 3.86 -8.41
C LEU A 5 19.64 5.33 -8.85
N THR A 6 20.27 5.69 -9.97
CA THR A 6 20.13 7.02 -10.57
C THR A 6 18.69 7.28 -11.01
N THR A 7 18.01 6.30 -11.62
CA THR A 7 16.59 6.42 -11.97
C THR A 7 15.72 6.66 -10.73
N LEU A 8 15.92 5.90 -9.65
CA LEU A 8 15.20 6.10 -8.39
C LEU A 8 15.47 7.48 -7.78
N PHE A 9 16.74 7.91 -7.76
CA PHE A 9 17.11 9.26 -7.30
C PHE A 9 16.38 10.34 -8.10
N ASN A 10 16.35 10.23 -9.43
CA ASN A 10 15.66 11.19 -10.30
C ASN A 10 14.14 11.18 -10.06
N ILE A 11 13.53 10.01 -9.86
CA ILE A 11 12.10 9.89 -9.51
C ILE A 11 11.83 10.62 -8.18
N THR A 12 12.65 10.38 -7.14
CA THR A 12 12.49 11.05 -5.85
C THR A 12 12.70 12.56 -5.95
N ALA A 13 13.71 13.01 -6.70
CA ALA A 13 13.97 14.43 -6.91
C ALA A 13 12.79 15.11 -7.63
N LEU A 14 12.27 14.50 -8.70
CA LEU A 14 11.11 15.02 -9.42
C LEU A 14 9.83 14.99 -8.58
N ASP A 15 9.60 13.98 -7.75
CA ASP A 15 8.46 13.95 -6.82
C ASP A 15 8.50 15.13 -5.83
N LEU A 16 9.66 15.41 -5.26
CA LEU A 16 9.86 16.53 -4.34
C LEU A 16 9.67 17.89 -5.04
N ILE A 17 10.22 18.04 -6.24
CA ILE A 17 10.13 19.27 -7.02
C ILE A 17 8.70 19.51 -7.52
N THR A 18 8.01 18.49 -8.02
CA THR A 18 6.65 18.62 -8.55
C THR A 18 5.63 18.98 -7.46
N LYS A 19 5.82 18.48 -6.22
CA LYS A 19 5.02 18.85 -5.05
C LYS A 19 5.16 20.34 -4.67
N ASN A 20 6.33 20.94 -4.87
CA ASN A 20 6.63 22.33 -4.54
C ASN A 20 6.92 23.16 -5.81
N SER A 21 6.18 22.91 -6.88
CA SER A 21 6.45 23.49 -8.20
C SER A 21 6.24 25.01 -8.28
N SER A 22 5.52 25.59 -7.32
CA SER A 22 5.38 27.05 -7.18
C SER A 22 6.73 27.74 -6.96
N ASP A 23 7.59 27.13 -6.15
CA ASP A 23 8.84 27.74 -5.69
C ASP A 23 9.85 27.86 -6.84
N LEU A 24 9.67 27.04 -7.89
CA LEU A 24 10.48 27.10 -9.11
C LEU A 24 10.29 28.41 -9.89
N TYR A 25 9.15 29.08 -9.74
CA TYR A 25 8.91 30.38 -10.37
C TYR A 25 9.66 31.53 -9.67
N GLU A 26 10.19 31.31 -8.47
CA GLU A 26 10.98 32.32 -7.74
C GLU A 26 12.41 32.44 -8.30
N PHE A 27 12.88 31.45 -9.05
CA PHE A 27 14.22 31.50 -9.64
C PHE A 27 14.31 32.56 -10.76
N THR A 28 15.37 33.36 -10.69
CA THR A 28 15.65 34.46 -11.62
C THR A 28 17.04 34.31 -12.26
N GLY A 29 17.29 35.07 -13.33
CA GLY A 29 18.55 35.00 -14.08
C GLY A 29 18.73 33.66 -14.80
N ASP A 30 19.96 33.12 -14.77
CA ASP A 30 20.32 31.87 -15.45
C ASP A 30 19.62 30.63 -14.89
N ALA A 31 19.08 30.71 -13.66
CA ALA A 31 18.32 29.64 -13.02
C ALA A 31 16.81 29.73 -13.30
N SER A 32 16.36 30.74 -14.06
CA SER A 32 14.93 30.92 -14.34
C SER A 32 14.35 29.75 -15.13
N MET A 33 13.13 29.35 -14.76
CA MET A 33 12.41 28.26 -15.41
C MET A 33 11.15 28.78 -16.09
N SER A 34 10.93 28.36 -17.33
CA SER A 34 9.68 28.64 -18.04
C SER A 34 8.52 27.78 -17.53
N HIS A 35 7.30 28.28 -17.66
CA HIS A 35 6.08 27.52 -17.37
C HIS A 35 6.05 26.16 -18.08
N LYS A 36 6.52 26.09 -19.33
CA LYS A 36 6.59 24.85 -20.10
C LYS A 36 7.57 23.83 -19.50
N GLN A 37 8.72 24.28 -19.00
CA GLN A 37 9.68 23.41 -18.32
C GLN A 37 9.08 22.85 -17.02
N ILE A 38 8.46 23.71 -16.21
CA ILE A 38 7.83 23.32 -14.95
C ILE A 38 6.67 22.34 -15.18
N ALA A 39 5.77 22.64 -16.13
CA ALA A 39 4.69 21.75 -16.52
C ALA A 39 5.19 20.41 -17.10
N GLY A 40 6.36 20.43 -17.76
CA GLY A 40 7.00 19.24 -18.31
C GLY A 40 7.51 18.26 -17.25
N LEU A 41 7.83 18.72 -16.03
CA LEU A 41 8.39 17.89 -14.97
C LEU A 41 7.47 16.71 -14.59
N GLN A 42 6.15 16.92 -14.60
CA GLN A 42 5.19 15.86 -14.30
C GLN A 42 5.21 14.75 -15.37
N SER A 43 5.38 15.12 -16.63
CA SER A 43 5.48 14.14 -17.73
C SER A 43 6.74 13.31 -17.61
N GLU A 44 7.87 13.95 -17.27
CA GLU A 44 9.15 13.27 -17.06
C GLU A 44 9.09 12.34 -15.84
N TYR A 45 8.49 12.79 -14.74
CA TYR A 45 8.26 12.00 -13.54
C TYR A 45 7.50 10.70 -13.85
N ILE A 46 6.38 10.79 -14.57
CA ILE A 46 5.58 9.64 -14.99
C ILE A 46 6.39 8.71 -15.93
N SER A 47 7.19 9.28 -16.83
CA SER A 47 8.06 8.52 -17.74
C SER A 47 9.08 7.68 -16.97
N LEU A 48 9.76 8.29 -15.99
CA LEU A 48 10.75 7.58 -15.18
C LEU A 48 10.12 6.51 -14.29
N ILE A 49 8.94 6.75 -13.70
CA ILE A 49 8.20 5.71 -12.96
C ILE A 49 7.90 4.50 -13.85
N LYS A 50 7.45 4.73 -15.10
CA LYS A 50 7.18 3.64 -16.05
C LYS A 50 8.44 2.84 -16.37
N SER A 51 9.58 3.52 -16.53
CA SER A 51 10.88 2.88 -16.76
C SER A 51 11.31 2.03 -15.55
N ALA A 52 11.20 2.57 -14.34
CA ALA A 52 11.59 1.89 -13.10
C ALA A 52 10.71 0.67 -12.77
N ARG A 53 9.46 0.63 -13.25
CA ARG A 53 8.50 -0.46 -12.99
C ARG A 53 9.08 -1.85 -13.24
N VAL A 54 9.88 -2.03 -14.29
CA VAL A 54 10.46 -3.33 -14.67
C VAL A 54 11.40 -3.88 -13.58
N GLN A 55 12.02 -2.99 -12.80
CA GLN A 55 12.94 -3.34 -11.73
C GLN A 55 12.29 -3.28 -10.34
N ALA A 56 11.03 -2.86 -10.22
CA ALA A 56 10.41 -2.59 -8.92
C ALA A 56 10.37 -3.83 -8.01
N VAL A 57 9.99 -5.00 -8.53
CA VAL A 57 9.96 -6.26 -7.76
C VAL A 57 11.38 -6.68 -7.32
N PRO A 58 12.37 -6.83 -8.22
CA PRO A 58 13.75 -7.15 -7.83
C PRO A 58 14.38 -6.17 -6.82
N LEU A 59 14.05 -4.88 -6.91
CA LEU A 59 14.53 -3.87 -5.96
C LEU A 59 13.96 -4.10 -4.56
N VAL A 60 12.66 -4.40 -4.45
CA VAL A 60 12.04 -4.71 -3.15
C VAL A 60 12.54 -6.04 -2.61
N ASP A 61 12.70 -7.05 -3.46
CA ASP A 61 13.26 -8.36 -3.08
C ASP A 61 14.70 -8.23 -2.54
N SER A 62 15.48 -7.28 -3.07
CA SER A 62 16.85 -7.03 -2.60
C SER A 62 16.95 -6.53 -1.16
N LEU A 63 15.86 -6.05 -0.55
CA LEU A 63 15.81 -5.71 0.87
C LEU A 63 15.92 -6.96 1.76
N GLY A 64 15.66 -8.15 1.22
CA GLY A 64 15.84 -9.42 1.93
C GLY A 64 14.97 -9.56 3.17
N VAL A 65 13.75 -9.00 3.17
CA VAL A 65 12.84 -9.08 4.31
C VAL A 65 12.32 -10.52 4.46
N PRO A 66 12.57 -11.20 5.59
CA PRO A 66 12.06 -12.56 5.81
C PRO A 66 10.54 -12.62 5.84
N GLU A 67 9.94 -13.73 5.41
CA GLU A 67 8.48 -13.90 5.33
C GLU A 67 7.82 -13.84 6.70
N GLU A 68 8.47 -14.33 7.76
CA GLU A 68 7.99 -14.25 9.14
C GLU A 68 7.97 -12.81 9.64
N LYS A 69 8.92 -11.99 9.17
CA LYS A 69 8.99 -10.56 9.52
C LYS A 69 7.99 -9.74 8.73
N LEU A 70 7.80 -10.06 7.44
CA LEU A 70 6.82 -9.39 6.59
C LEU A 70 5.38 -9.73 7.00
N ASN A 71 5.15 -10.99 7.37
CA ASN A 71 3.88 -11.53 7.87
C ASN A 71 2.64 -11.07 7.08
N SER A 72 2.72 -11.08 5.74
CA SER A 72 1.66 -10.56 4.87
C SER A 72 1.32 -11.55 3.76
N SER A 73 0.05 -11.97 3.68
CA SER A 73 -0.44 -12.79 2.56
C SER A 73 -0.35 -12.06 1.23
N LEU A 74 -0.57 -10.75 1.20
CA LEU A 74 -0.48 -9.94 -0.03
C LEU A 74 0.97 -9.74 -0.49
N GLY A 75 1.93 -9.83 0.44
CA GLY A 75 3.36 -9.70 0.16
C GLY A 75 4.06 -11.05 0.00
N LYS A 76 3.34 -12.12 -0.30
CA LYS A 76 3.90 -13.47 -0.36
C LYS A 76 4.91 -13.60 -1.50
N SER A 77 6.09 -14.13 -1.18
CA SER A 77 7.25 -14.18 -2.09
C SER A 77 7.05 -15.13 -3.28
N ASP A 78 6.29 -16.20 -3.08
CA ASP A 78 5.97 -17.22 -4.11
C ASP A 78 4.78 -16.83 -5.00
N GLY A 79 4.09 -15.72 -4.69
CA GLY A 79 2.93 -15.24 -5.42
C GLY A 79 1.62 -15.98 -5.14
N PHE A 80 1.59 -17.00 -4.27
CA PHE A 80 0.36 -17.74 -3.89
C PHE A 80 -0.48 -16.98 -2.84
N VAL A 81 -0.86 -15.76 -3.20
CA VAL A 81 -1.49 -14.78 -2.32
C VAL A 81 -2.87 -15.24 -1.84
N TYR A 82 -3.69 -15.76 -2.74
CA TYR A 82 -5.09 -16.09 -2.44
C TYR A 82 -5.21 -17.33 -1.55
N GLU A 83 -4.39 -18.34 -1.80
CA GLU A 83 -4.32 -19.57 -1.03
C GLU A 83 -3.90 -19.29 0.41
N ASP A 84 -2.86 -18.47 0.59
CA ASP A 84 -2.40 -18.07 1.91
C ASP A 84 -3.45 -17.21 2.64
N LEU A 85 -4.08 -16.26 1.93
CA LEU A 85 -5.11 -15.40 2.50
C LEU A 85 -6.30 -16.22 3.03
N ILE A 86 -6.81 -17.17 2.24
CA ILE A 86 -7.91 -18.05 2.65
C ILE A 86 -7.47 -18.94 3.82
N LYS A 87 -6.27 -19.53 3.73
CA LYS A 87 -5.74 -20.35 4.82
C LYS A 87 -5.64 -19.57 6.13
N ARG A 88 -5.17 -18.32 6.10
CA ARG A 88 -5.10 -17.47 7.29
C ARG A 88 -6.49 -17.13 7.82
N ALA A 89 -7.39 -16.72 6.93
CA ALA A 89 -8.77 -16.38 7.31
C ALA A 89 -9.48 -17.55 8.00
N LEU A 90 -9.35 -18.78 7.46
CA LEU A 90 -9.93 -19.98 8.08
C LEU A 90 -9.30 -20.31 9.43
N ASN A 91 -8.02 -19.97 9.62
CA ASN A 91 -7.30 -20.16 10.87
C ASN A 91 -7.51 -19.04 11.88
N GLU A 92 -8.31 -18.00 11.60
CA GLU A 92 -8.65 -16.98 12.59
C GLU A 92 -9.49 -17.59 13.74
N PRO A 93 -9.28 -17.21 15.00
CA PRO A 93 -9.95 -17.82 16.15
C PRO A 93 -11.48 -17.86 16.03
N VAL A 94 -12.08 -16.84 15.41
CA VAL A 94 -13.53 -16.72 15.20
C VAL A 94 -14.06 -17.69 14.13
N ASN A 95 -13.21 -18.19 13.24
CA ASN A 95 -13.57 -19.06 12.12
C ASN A 95 -13.25 -20.54 12.38
N ARG A 96 -12.39 -20.85 13.36
CA ARG A 96 -12.04 -22.23 13.73
C ARG A 96 -13.24 -23.02 14.25
N ASP A 97 -13.24 -24.32 13.96
CA ASP A 97 -14.20 -25.26 14.53
C ASP A 97 -14.11 -25.29 16.07
N ILE A 98 -15.26 -25.44 16.74
CA ILE A 98 -15.42 -25.48 18.21
C ILE A 98 -15.16 -24.14 18.91
N THR A 99 -14.00 -23.52 18.73
CA THR A 99 -13.68 -22.24 19.38
C THR A 99 -14.43 -21.08 18.75
N GLY A 100 -14.56 -21.07 17.42
CA GLY A 100 -15.27 -20.05 16.68
C GLY A 100 -16.77 -20.05 16.99
N ASP A 101 -17.39 -21.23 17.13
CA ASP A 101 -18.81 -21.35 17.53
C ASP A 101 -19.07 -20.71 18.88
N LYS A 102 -18.22 -20.99 19.88
CA LYS A 102 -18.33 -20.39 21.21
C LYS A 102 -18.18 -18.87 21.16
N ILE A 103 -17.14 -18.38 20.47
CA ILE A 103 -16.91 -16.94 20.32
C ILE A 103 -18.13 -16.27 19.65
N ARG A 104 -18.62 -16.81 18.53
CA ARG A 104 -19.78 -16.25 17.81
C ARG A 104 -21.04 -16.27 18.68
N ALA A 105 -21.30 -17.36 19.39
CA ALA A 105 -22.45 -17.47 20.29
C ALA A 105 -22.37 -16.47 21.45
N ASP A 106 -21.21 -16.32 22.08
CA ASP A 106 -20.99 -15.40 23.19
C ASP A 106 -21.21 -13.95 22.76
N PHE A 107 -20.63 -13.53 21.62
CA PHE A 107 -20.83 -12.20 21.06
C PHE A 107 -22.28 -11.94 20.67
N TYR A 108 -22.94 -12.93 20.06
CA TYR A 108 -24.34 -12.82 19.68
C TYR A 108 -25.23 -12.64 20.91
N ASN A 109 -25.12 -13.52 21.90
CA ASN A 109 -25.98 -13.51 23.09
C ASN A 109 -25.80 -12.25 23.94
N LYS A 110 -24.56 -11.75 24.04
CA LYS A 110 -24.24 -10.61 24.90
C LYS A 110 -24.56 -9.25 24.27
N TYR A 111 -24.41 -9.12 22.95
CA TYR A 111 -24.46 -7.81 22.28
C TYR A 111 -25.45 -7.73 21.12
N ILE A 112 -25.39 -8.67 20.17
CA ILE A 112 -26.17 -8.56 18.92
C ILE A 112 -27.64 -8.93 19.14
N GLY A 113 -27.88 -10.08 19.79
CA GLY A 113 -29.22 -10.61 20.07
C GLY A 113 -30.12 -9.66 20.85
N PRO A 114 -29.66 -9.02 21.94
CA PRO A 114 -30.47 -8.05 22.68
C PRO A 114 -30.90 -6.85 21.83
N VAL A 115 -30.03 -6.33 20.97
CA VAL A 115 -30.35 -5.18 20.09
C VAL A 115 -31.33 -5.56 18.98
N LEU A 116 -31.15 -6.74 18.37
CA LEU A 116 -32.04 -7.21 17.32
C LEU A 116 -33.46 -7.50 17.85
N ASN A 117 -33.56 -7.99 19.09
CA ASN A 117 -34.82 -8.41 19.68
C ASN A 117 -35.48 -7.34 20.58
N SER A 118 -34.81 -6.22 20.89
CA SER A 118 -35.38 -5.15 21.72
C SER A 118 -36.52 -4.39 21.05
N SER A 119 -36.59 -4.39 19.72
CA SER A 119 -37.64 -3.71 18.94
C SER A 119 -38.99 -4.46 18.94
N THR A 120 -39.07 -5.62 19.60
CA THR A 120 -40.32 -6.40 19.73
C THR A 120 -41.11 -6.09 21.01
N THR A 121 -40.56 -5.27 21.92
CA THR A 121 -41.32 -4.75 23.07
C THR A 121 -42.14 -3.53 22.63
N LYS A 122 -43.39 -3.80 22.26
CA LYS A 122 -44.39 -2.85 21.77
C LYS A 122 -44.60 -1.62 22.66
N LEU A 123 -44.82 -0.48 22.00
CA LEU A 123 -45.72 0.62 22.43
C LEU A 123 -47.14 0.08 22.68
#